data_AF-A0A7S2NZ23-F1
#
_entry.id   AF-A0A7S2NZ23-F1
#
_cell.length_a   1.000
_cell.length_b   1.000
_cell.length_c   1.000
_cell.angle_alpha   90.00
_cell.angle_beta   90.00
_cell.angle_gamma   90.00
#
_symmetry.space_group_name_H-M   'P 1'
#
loop_
_entity.id
_entity.type
_entity.pdbx_description
1 polymer ?
#
loop_
_entity_poly.entity_id
_entity_poly.type
_entity_poly.pdbx_seq_one_letter_code
_entity_poly.pdbx_strand_id
1 'polypeptide(L)'
;RIISTTPRMISKNIIKVIFSDVDGTLVHYHKHDNDNNQHQGREESCLSNNETAKAVNGDDSSSIIHLPPSSTGMQGIISRETHNLVSTLRETKQVKFVLVSGMRSTTLIQRIPFLPRADAYCSESGGRIFYPVASGSSSRGNGDGETTAEAAVITLQEDMDWRQIMQRNDAAGVDGYGGNMDGVVTRRDDVISTTPIEERKGLLWDFARFLIERGWNLDYKGYATSFRIKFTAGFAGSPDELREILPSELSCSVNLGMSDVYPKSSGKAKCCEYLSKRFDAKSLFEECVCICDDDNDIEMALACGHAYLPSVTSESMVLTVQTNPDHFTVACHDGVSGTDATDAALRAILEQF
;
A
#
# COMPACT_ATOMS: atom_id res chain seq x y z
N ARG A 1 -12.81 -23.88 -2.00
CA ARG A 1 -12.62 -24.07 -3.45
C ARG A 1 -13.09 -22.80 -4.16
N ILE A 2 -12.24 -21.78 -4.27
CA ILE A 2 -12.53 -20.67 -5.17
C ILE A 2 -12.08 -21.16 -6.55
N ILE A 3 -13.07 -21.57 -7.33
CA ILE A 3 -12.90 -22.10 -8.68
C ILE A 3 -12.59 -20.89 -9.56
N SER A 4 -11.42 -20.92 -10.20
CA SER A 4 -11.05 -19.99 -11.27
C SER A 4 -12.17 -19.95 -12.30
N THR A 5 -12.93 -18.86 -12.32
CA THR A 5 -13.67 -18.45 -13.51
C THR A 5 -12.63 -17.85 -14.45
N THR A 6 -12.67 -18.25 -15.72
CA THR A 6 -11.84 -17.63 -16.75
C THR A 6 -12.13 -16.13 -16.71
N PRO A 7 -11.12 -15.26 -16.47
CA PRO A 7 -11.36 -13.84 -16.29
C PRO A 7 -12.23 -13.30 -17.41
N ARG A 8 -13.19 -12.44 -17.09
CA ARG A 8 -13.89 -11.67 -18.12
C ARG A 8 -12.80 -10.96 -18.91
N MET A 9 -12.57 -11.39 -20.15
CA MET A 9 -11.42 -10.91 -20.91
C MET A 9 -11.57 -9.40 -21.12
N ILE A 10 -10.86 -8.62 -20.30
CA ILE A 10 -10.31 -7.35 -20.75
C ILE A 10 -9.66 -7.70 -22.08
N SER A 11 -10.06 -7.03 -23.16
CA SER A 11 -9.49 -7.34 -24.48
C SER A 11 -7.98 -7.36 -24.35
N LYS A 12 -7.36 -8.50 -24.74
CA LYS A 12 -6.02 -9.01 -24.38
C LYS A 12 -4.79 -8.10 -24.62
N ASN A 13 -4.92 -6.78 -24.69
CA ASN A 13 -3.83 -5.85 -25.01
C ASN A 13 -4.04 -4.42 -24.46
N ILE A 14 -4.87 -4.23 -23.43
CA ILE A 14 -5.29 -2.86 -23.01
C ILE A 14 -4.77 -2.43 -21.63
N ILE A 15 -4.15 -3.33 -20.85
CA ILE A 15 -3.64 -2.95 -19.52
C ILE A 15 -2.53 -1.90 -19.67
N LYS A 16 -2.75 -0.70 -19.12
CA LYS A 16 -1.79 0.41 -19.10
C LYS A 16 -1.18 0.66 -17.73
N VAL A 17 -1.98 0.44 -16.68
CA VAL A 17 -1.56 0.69 -15.29
C VAL A 17 -1.90 -0.50 -14.41
N ILE A 18 -0.96 -0.88 -13.55
CA ILE A 18 -1.14 -1.84 -12.48
C ILE A 18 -0.96 -1.10 -11.16
N PHE A 19 -1.99 -1.14 -10.32
CA PHE A 19 -1.94 -0.64 -8.96
C PHE A 19 -1.70 -1.79 -8.00
N SER A 20 -0.82 -1.62 -7.03
CA SER A 20 -0.53 -2.67 -6.05
C SER A 20 -0.61 -2.09 -4.65
N ASP A 21 -1.36 -2.75 -3.77
CA ASP A 21 -1.08 -2.62 -2.34
C ASP A 21 0.32 -3.17 -2.02
N VAL A 22 0.85 -2.84 -0.85
CA VAL A 22 2.19 -3.24 -0.41
C VAL A 22 2.14 -4.28 0.71
N ASP A 23 1.51 -3.98 1.84
CA ASP A 23 1.63 -4.78 3.07
C ASP A 23 0.53 -5.85 3.10
N GLY A 24 0.90 -7.14 3.10
CA GLY A 24 -0.05 -8.26 2.91
C GLY A 24 -0.20 -8.67 1.45
N THR A 25 0.20 -7.78 0.54
CA THR A 25 0.08 -7.97 -0.90
C THR A 25 1.41 -8.27 -1.60
N LEU A 26 2.40 -7.36 -1.56
CA LEU A 26 3.76 -7.60 -2.09
C LEU A 26 4.75 -7.99 -1.00
N VAL A 27 4.55 -7.42 0.19
CA VAL A 27 5.37 -7.62 1.37
C VAL A 27 4.59 -8.48 2.34
N HIS A 28 5.19 -9.61 2.71
CA HIS A 28 4.62 -10.58 3.63
C HIS A 28 5.37 -10.55 4.95
N TYR A 29 4.72 -10.99 6.01
CA TYR A 29 5.34 -11.06 7.34
C TYR A 29 5.41 -12.52 7.77
N HIS A 30 6.55 -12.92 8.32
CA HIS A 30 6.65 -14.25 8.93
C HIS A 30 5.70 -14.30 10.13
N LYS A 31 4.86 -15.32 10.18
CA LYS A 31 4.22 -15.72 11.44
C LYS A 31 5.35 -16.17 12.35
N HIS A 32 5.67 -15.38 13.36
CA HIS A 32 6.60 -15.85 14.38
C HIS A 32 5.97 -17.09 15.03
N ASP A 33 6.65 -18.23 14.99
CA ASP A 33 6.27 -19.49 15.68
C ASP A 33 6.15 -19.35 17.22
N ASN A 34 6.19 -18.12 17.76
CA ASN A 34 6.09 -17.82 19.18
C ASN A 34 4.64 -17.76 19.69
N ASP A 35 3.66 -18.24 18.92
CA ASP A 35 2.26 -18.40 19.34
C ASP A 35 2.05 -19.56 20.34
N ASN A 36 2.83 -19.56 21.42
CA ASN A 36 2.46 -20.23 22.66
C ASN A 36 1.42 -19.41 23.46
N ASN A 37 1.02 -18.23 22.99
CA ASN A 37 -0.03 -17.43 23.63
C ASN A 37 -1.34 -17.53 22.85
N GLN A 38 -2.24 -18.38 23.38
CA GLN A 38 -3.64 -18.58 22.99
C GLN A 38 -4.49 -17.30 23.09
N HIS A 39 -4.25 -16.30 22.24
CA HIS A 39 -5.25 -15.26 21.98
C HIS A 39 -5.89 -15.48 20.62
N GLN A 40 -7.11 -16.01 20.74
CA GLN A 40 -8.11 -16.34 19.74
C GLN A 40 -8.12 -15.40 18.53
N GLY A 41 -8.06 -16.02 17.35
CA GLY A 41 -9.15 -15.85 16.40
C GLY A 41 -8.92 -14.91 15.22
N ARG A 42 -7.97 -15.25 14.35
CA ARG A 42 -8.18 -15.15 12.90
C ARG A 42 -7.23 -16.14 12.22
N GLU A 43 -7.73 -17.36 12.02
CA GLU A 43 -7.13 -18.26 11.03
C GLU A 43 -7.23 -17.55 9.69
N GLU A 44 -6.11 -17.10 9.13
CA GLU A 44 -6.03 -16.80 7.70
C GLU A 44 -6.39 -18.09 6.97
N SER A 45 -7.66 -18.21 6.58
CA SER A 45 -8.22 -19.45 6.05
C SER A 45 -7.83 -19.66 4.59
N CYS A 46 -6.54 -19.83 4.34
CA CYS A 46 -6.06 -20.56 3.18
C CYS A 46 -5.99 -22.03 3.59
N LEU A 47 -7.17 -22.64 3.77
CA LEU A 47 -7.37 -23.93 4.44
C LEU A 47 -6.42 -25.04 3.93
N SER A 48 -5.31 -25.28 4.64
CA SER A 48 -4.75 -26.63 4.85
C SER A 48 -3.81 -26.68 6.07
N ASN A 49 -4.21 -27.46 7.08
CA ASN A 49 -3.50 -27.67 8.34
C ASN A 49 -2.47 -28.81 8.25
N ASN A 50 -1.58 -28.85 7.24
CA ASN A 50 -0.69 -30.02 7.13
C ASN A 50 0.66 -29.83 6.43
N GLU A 51 1.34 -28.70 6.66
CA GLU A 51 2.74 -28.57 6.27
C GLU A 51 3.64 -28.32 7.49
N THR A 52 4.01 -29.42 8.14
CA THR A 52 5.40 -29.52 8.62
C THR A 52 6.28 -29.30 7.40
N ALA A 53 6.80 -28.08 7.28
CA ALA A 53 7.78 -27.66 6.30
C ALA A 53 8.85 -28.75 6.16
N LYS A 54 8.76 -29.55 5.09
CA LYS A 54 9.92 -30.27 4.61
C LYS A 54 10.90 -29.19 4.18
N ALA A 55 11.88 -28.91 5.04
CA ALA A 55 13.06 -28.15 4.70
C ALA A 55 13.62 -28.75 3.41
N VAL A 56 13.31 -28.10 2.29
CA VAL A 56 13.97 -28.35 1.02
C VAL A 56 15.40 -27.86 1.26
N ASN A 57 16.31 -28.81 1.47
CA ASN A 57 17.74 -28.59 1.76
C ASN A 57 18.48 -28.06 0.51
N GLY A 58 18.03 -26.92 -0.01
CA GLY A 58 18.65 -26.17 -1.10
C GLY A 58 18.80 -24.72 -0.65
N ASP A 59 19.97 -24.15 -0.92
CA ASP A 59 20.51 -22.85 -0.49
C ASP A 59 19.74 -21.61 -1.02
N ASP A 60 18.41 -21.66 -1.06
CA ASP A 60 17.57 -20.66 -1.74
C ASP A 60 17.23 -19.44 -0.88
N SER A 61 17.95 -19.25 0.24
CA SER A 61 17.87 -18.02 1.06
C SER A 61 18.20 -16.75 0.25
N SER A 62 18.88 -16.91 -0.90
CA SER A 62 19.19 -15.82 -1.82
C SER A 62 17.98 -15.24 -2.55
N SER A 63 16.81 -15.90 -2.50
CA SER A 63 15.59 -15.50 -3.21
C SER A 63 14.72 -14.51 -2.42
N ILE A 64 14.92 -14.34 -1.11
CA ILE A 64 14.10 -13.47 -0.26
C ILE A 64 14.86 -12.21 0.12
N ILE A 65 14.18 -11.06 0.01
CA ILE A 65 14.67 -9.75 0.43
C ILE A 65 13.96 -9.37 1.72
N HIS A 66 14.73 -9.10 2.78
CA HIS A 66 14.21 -8.64 4.06
C HIS A 66 14.15 -7.12 4.09
N LEU A 67 12.98 -6.57 4.41
CA LEU A 67 12.80 -5.14 4.59
C LEU A 67 13.33 -4.70 5.97
N PRO A 68 13.57 -3.40 6.18
CA PRO A 68 13.80 -2.86 7.51
C PRO A 68 12.62 -3.17 8.44
N PRO A 69 12.88 -3.46 9.73
CA PRO A 69 11.81 -3.69 10.69
C PRO A 69 10.96 -2.43 10.85
N SER A 70 9.65 -2.63 11.00
CA SER A 70 8.70 -1.58 11.33
C SER A 70 8.86 -1.10 12.78
N SER A 71 8.15 -0.04 13.16
CA SER A 71 8.14 0.44 14.55
C SER A 71 7.53 -0.56 15.54
N THR A 72 6.79 -1.56 15.07
CA THR A 72 6.26 -2.66 15.90
C THR A 72 7.24 -3.83 16.01
N GLY A 73 8.40 -3.76 15.33
CA GLY A 73 9.40 -4.82 15.30
C GLY A 73 9.15 -5.88 14.21
N MET A 74 7.98 -5.88 13.57
CA MET A 74 7.68 -6.80 12.47
C MET A 74 8.59 -6.51 11.27
N GLN A 75 9.19 -7.57 10.71
CA GLN A 75 10.03 -7.50 9.53
C GLN A 75 9.30 -8.08 8.32
N GLY A 76 9.11 -7.24 7.30
CA GLY A 76 8.52 -7.66 6.04
C GLY A 76 9.53 -8.39 5.15
N ILE A 77 9.03 -9.27 4.30
CA ILE A 77 9.80 -9.97 3.27
C ILE A 77 9.12 -9.86 1.91
N ILE A 78 9.93 -9.91 0.86
CA ILE A 78 9.48 -9.92 -0.55
C ILE A 78 10.39 -10.84 -1.35
N SER A 79 9.86 -11.57 -2.33
CA SER A 79 10.71 -12.41 -3.19
C SER A 79 11.45 -11.56 -4.23
N ARG A 80 12.64 -12.00 -4.62
CA ARG A 80 13.38 -11.46 -5.75
C ARG A 80 12.62 -11.68 -7.06
N GLU A 81 11.83 -12.74 -7.14
CA GLU A 81 11.01 -13.01 -8.31
C GLU A 81 9.90 -11.96 -8.47
N THR A 82 9.30 -11.48 -7.39
CA THR A 82 8.37 -10.33 -7.45
C THR A 82 9.03 -9.12 -8.11
N HIS A 83 10.28 -8.81 -7.78
CA HIS A 83 11.05 -7.74 -8.43
C HIS A 83 11.24 -7.99 -9.93
N ASN A 84 11.63 -9.22 -10.31
CA ASN A 84 11.84 -9.59 -11.72
C ASN A 84 10.55 -9.49 -12.54
N LEU A 85 9.43 -9.96 -11.98
CA LEU A 85 8.12 -9.94 -12.63
C LEU A 85 7.63 -8.50 -12.82
N VAL A 86 7.76 -7.64 -11.80
CA VAL A 86 7.43 -6.22 -11.91
C VAL A 86 8.34 -5.52 -12.92
N SER A 87 9.63 -5.82 -12.95
CA SER A 87 10.56 -5.29 -13.98
C SER A 87 10.11 -5.70 -15.37
N THR A 88 9.75 -6.98 -15.56
CA THR A 88 9.28 -7.51 -16.85
C THR A 88 8.00 -6.81 -17.31
N LEU A 89 7.02 -6.63 -16.44
CA LEU A 89 5.80 -5.87 -16.72
C LEU A 89 6.14 -4.45 -17.18
N ARG A 90 6.97 -3.73 -16.42
CA ARG A 90 7.29 -2.34 -16.71
C ARG A 90 8.12 -2.15 -17.98
N GLU A 91 9.16 -2.95 -18.14
CA GLU A 91 10.18 -2.75 -19.19
C GLU A 91 9.81 -3.43 -20.51
N THR A 92 9.25 -4.65 -20.43
CA THR A 92 8.92 -5.43 -21.63
C THR A 92 7.49 -5.15 -22.10
N LYS A 93 6.54 -5.08 -21.16
CA LYS A 93 5.13 -4.82 -21.49
C LYS A 93 4.76 -3.34 -21.49
N GLN A 94 5.70 -2.45 -21.11
CA GLN A 94 5.53 -0.99 -21.11
C GLN A 94 4.35 -0.49 -20.27
N VAL A 95 4.00 -1.21 -19.20
CA VAL A 95 2.94 -0.78 -18.28
C VAL A 95 3.48 0.05 -17.13
N LYS A 96 2.66 0.96 -16.64
CA LYS A 96 2.95 1.71 -15.42
C LYS A 96 2.63 0.84 -14.20
N PHE A 97 3.54 0.80 -13.25
CA PHE A 97 3.34 0.11 -11.98
C PHE A 97 3.32 1.12 -10.85
N VAL A 98 2.30 1.09 -10.01
CA VAL A 98 2.09 2.05 -8.93
C VAL A 98 1.96 1.31 -7.61
N LEU A 99 2.73 1.71 -6.61
CA LEU A 99 2.56 1.22 -5.24
C LEU A 99 1.62 2.15 -4.49
N VAL A 100 0.59 1.61 -3.86
CA VAL A 100 -0.41 2.36 -3.11
C VAL A 100 -0.50 1.78 -1.70
N SER A 101 -0.16 2.53 -0.66
CA SER A 101 -0.10 2.00 0.69
C SER A 101 -0.74 2.90 1.74
N GLY A 102 -1.26 2.30 2.81
CA GLY A 102 -1.64 2.97 4.06
C GLY A 102 -0.45 3.39 4.93
N MET A 103 0.78 3.00 4.56
CA MET A 103 2.00 3.38 5.30
C MET A 103 2.13 4.90 5.45
N ARG A 104 2.71 5.32 6.58
CA ARG A 104 3.26 6.69 6.71
C ARG A 104 4.27 6.95 5.61
N SER A 105 4.35 8.19 5.15
CA SER A 105 5.33 8.61 4.15
C SER A 105 6.77 8.26 4.56
N THR A 106 7.10 8.43 5.84
CA THR A 106 8.42 8.07 6.39
C THR A 106 8.74 6.58 6.30
N THR A 107 7.74 5.73 6.57
CA THR A 107 7.88 4.26 6.47
C THR A 107 8.04 3.84 5.02
N LEU A 108 7.23 4.40 4.11
CA LEU A 108 7.33 4.14 2.69
C LEU A 108 8.73 4.49 2.16
N ILE A 109 9.23 5.71 2.44
CA ILE A 109 10.56 6.16 1.99
C ILE A 109 11.68 5.25 2.50
N GLN A 110 11.60 4.79 3.75
CA GLN A 110 12.58 3.85 4.30
C GLN A 110 12.57 2.49 3.58
N ARG A 111 11.41 2.06 3.06
CA ARG A 111 11.22 0.75 2.42
C ARG A 111 11.44 0.77 0.92
N ILE A 112 11.30 1.91 0.24
CA ILE A 112 11.46 2.04 -1.23
C ILE A 112 12.70 1.33 -1.78
N PRO A 113 13.90 1.40 -1.16
CA PRO A 113 15.08 0.69 -1.65
C PRO A 113 14.95 -0.85 -1.75
N PHE A 114 13.97 -1.42 -1.05
CA PHE A 114 13.71 -2.87 -0.97
C PHE A 114 12.45 -3.28 -1.75
N LEU A 115 11.63 -2.31 -2.17
CA LEU A 115 10.41 -2.54 -2.93
C LEU A 115 10.69 -2.56 -4.44
N PRO A 116 9.85 -3.21 -5.25
CA PRO A 116 10.00 -3.16 -6.69
C PRO A 116 9.92 -1.72 -7.19
N ARG A 117 10.74 -1.39 -8.18
CA ARG A 117 10.72 -0.04 -8.77
C ARG A 117 9.35 0.24 -9.37
N ALA A 118 8.73 1.33 -8.94
CA ALA A 118 7.45 1.81 -9.43
C ALA A 118 7.57 3.14 -10.19
N ASP A 119 6.56 3.44 -10.99
CA ASP A 119 6.39 4.72 -11.70
C ASP A 119 5.78 5.81 -10.81
N ALA A 120 5.04 5.41 -9.77
CA ALA A 120 4.59 6.28 -8.69
C ALA A 120 4.47 5.49 -7.38
N TYR A 121 4.64 6.19 -6.25
CA TYR A 121 4.49 5.66 -4.91
C TYR A 121 3.49 6.50 -4.14
N CYS A 122 2.49 5.87 -3.53
CA CYS A 122 1.45 6.54 -2.77
C CYS A 122 1.50 6.08 -1.32
N SER A 123 1.49 7.05 -0.39
CA SER A 123 1.43 6.79 1.06
C SER A 123 0.15 7.37 1.65
N GLU A 124 -0.07 7.08 2.93
CA GLU A 124 -1.16 7.66 3.73
C GLU A 124 -2.52 7.41 3.07
N SER A 125 -2.71 6.18 2.57
CA SER A 125 -3.92 5.73 1.87
C SER A 125 -4.22 6.55 0.60
N GLY A 126 -3.18 7.00 -0.10
CA GLY A 126 -3.32 7.83 -1.31
C GLY A 126 -3.37 9.33 -1.04
N GLY A 127 -3.13 9.77 0.19
CA GLY A 127 -3.05 11.19 0.53
C GLY A 127 -1.81 11.87 -0.01
N ARG A 128 -0.75 11.12 -0.32
CA ARG A 128 0.47 11.66 -0.95
C ARG A 128 0.93 10.77 -2.10
N ILE A 129 1.47 11.41 -3.13
CA ILE A 129 1.94 10.76 -4.36
C ILE A 129 3.35 11.25 -4.63
N PHE A 130 4.26 10.33 -4.92
CA PHE A 130 5.66 10.60 -5.22
C PHE A 130 6.07 9.92 -6.53
N TYR A 131 6.88 10.61 -7.32
CA TYR A 131 7.49 10.09 -8.54
C TYR A 131 9.00 9.92 -8.35
N PRO A 132 9.60 8.83 -8.86
CA PRO A 132 11.05 8.72 -8.90
C PRO A 132 11.62 9.75 -9.87
N VAL A 133 12.58 10.54 -9.42
CA VAL A 133 13.34 11.45 -10.27
C VAL A 133 14.61 10.74 -10.70
N ALA A 134 14.91 10.75 -12.00
CA ALA A 134 16.22 10.32 -12.45
C ALA A 134 17.25 11.21 -11.77
N SER A 135 18.08 10.63 -10.89
CA SER A 135 19.21 11.36 -10.31
C SER A 135 20.01 11.89 -11.48
N GLY A 136 19.85 13.19 -11.78
CA GLY A 136 20.60 13.86 -12.82
C GLY A 136 22.04 13.49 -12.57
N SER A 137 22.74 12.99 -13.59
CA SER A 137 24.09 12.47 -13.53
C SER A 137 25.02 13.53 -12.95
N SER A 138 24.99 13.67 -11.63
CA SER A 138 25.95 14.42 -10.84
C SER A 138 27.21 13.64 -11.08
N SER A 139 28.02 14.20 -11.95
CA SER A 139 29.30 13.72 -12.45
C SER A 139 30.10 13.22 -11.25
N ARG A 140 29.95 11.92 -10.96
CA ARG A 140 30.70 11.25 -9.90
C ARG A 140 32.15 11.36 -10.32
N GLY A 141 32.90 12.16 -9.58
CA GLY A 141 34.35 12.23 -9.71
C GLY A 141 34.93 10.82 -9.61
N ASN A 142 35.95 10.56 -10.44
CA ASN A 142 36.71 9.32 -10.51
C ASN A 142 37.37 8.98 -9.14
N GLY A 143 36.59 8.42 -8.21
CA GLY A 143 37.08 7.85 -6.97
C GLY A 143 36.97 6.34 -7.04
N ASP A 144 38.07 5.69 -7.39
CA ASP A 144 38.22 4.24 -7.34
C ASP A 144 38.13 3.77 -5.88
N GLY A 145 37.04 3.08 -5.51
CA GLY A 145 36.91 2.52 -4.17
C GLY A 145 35.58 1.82 -3.91
N GLU A 146 35.59 0.49 -4.06
CA GLU A 146 34.71 -0.50 -3.42
C GLU A 146 33.18 -0.27 -3.44
N THR A 147 32.54 -0.94 -4.40
CA THR A 147 31.11 -1.24 -4.48
C THR A 147 30.66 -2.11 -3.32
N THR A 148 30.40 -1.51 -2.16
CA THR A 148 29.27 -1.99 -1.36
C THR A 148 28.00 -1.51 -2.09
N ALA A 149 26.96 -2.34 -2.12
CA ALA A 149 25.66 -1.96 -2.67
C ALA A 149 25.02 -0.90 -1.75
N GLU A 150 25.62 0.29 -1.67
CA GLU A 150 24.94 1.50 -1.22
C GLU A 150 23.72 1.63 -2.11
N ALA A 151 22.58 1.21 -1.56
CA ALA A 151 21.29 1.31 -2.20
C ALA A 151 21.20 2.71 -2.79
N ALA A 152 21.16 2.78 -4.13
CA ALA A 152 21.19 4.05 -4.84
C ALA A 152 20.12 4.95 -4.21
N VAL A 153 20.53 6.11 -3.70
CA VAL A 153 19.60 7.04 -3.08
C VAL A 153 18.59 7.43 -4.14
N ILE A 154 17.36 6.95 -3.99
CA ILE A 154 16.25 7.27 -4.88
C ILE A 154 15.72 8.64 -4.46
N THR A 155 15.94 9.64 -5.30
CA THR A 155 15.30 10.94 -5.14
C THR A 155 13.85 10.86 -5.60
N LEU A 156 12.94 11.39 -4.79
CA LEU A 156 11.53 11.45 -5.10
C LEU A 156 11.07 12.90 -5.28
N GLN A 157 10.08 13.09 -6.15
CA GLN A 157 9.37 14.34 -6.34
C GLN A 157 7.91 14.13 -5.97
N GLU A 158 7.40 14.88 -5.00
CA GLU A 158 5.99 14.88 -4.66
C GLU A 158 5.16 15.49 -5.80
N ASP A 159 3.97 14.92 -6.04
CA ASP A 159 2.98 15.47 -6.96
C ASP A 159 2.36 16.74 -6.37
N MET A 160 2.78 17.89 -6.89
CA MET A 160 2.36 19.19 -6.37
C MET A 160 0.89 19.53 -6.68
N ASP A 161 0.34 19.01 -7.78
CA ASP A 161 -1.06 19.21 -8.14
C ASP A 161 -1.97 18.44 -7.17
N TRP A 162 -1.63 17.18 -6.89
CA TRP A 162 -2.32 16.37 -5.89
C TRP A 162 -2.19 16.96 -4.48
N ARG A 163 -0.97 17.39 -4.11
CA ARG A 163 -0.73 18.07 -2.84
C ARG A 163 -1.59 19.32 -2.68
N GLN A 164 -1.77 20.12 -3.73
CA GLN A 164 -2.63 21.31 -3.66
C GLN A 164 -4.09 20.94 -3.35
N ILE A 165 -4.60 19.83 -3.89
CA ILE A 165 -5.95 19.34 -3.56
C ILE A 165 -6.04 18.99 -2.08
N MET A 166 -5.05 18.26 -1.55
CA MET A 166 -5.03 17.84 -0.15
C MET A 166 -4.80 19.00 0.83
N GLN A 167 -4.10 20.05 0.41
CA GLN A 167 -3.81 21.24 1.22
C GLN A 167 -5.02 22.17 1.43
N ARG A 168 -6.15 21.91 0.76
CA ARG A 168 -7.39 22.65 0.99
C ARG A 168 -7.84 22.53 2.45
N ASN A 169 -8.47 23.58 2.97
CA ASN A 169 -8.95 23.60 4.36
C ASN A 169 -10.07 22.59 4.63
N ASP A 170 -10.84 22.21 3.61
CA ASP A 170 -11.87 21.17 3.70
C ASP A 170 -11.30 19.75 3.46
N ALA A 171 -9.98 19.63 3.32
CA ALA A 171 -9.26 18.37 3.25
C ALA A 171 -8.27 18.27 4.44
N ALA A 172 -6.97 18.09 4.18
CA ALA A 172 -5.95 17.94 5.21
C ALA A 172 -5.36 19.28 5.69
N GLY A 173 -5.45 20.35 4.90
CA GLY A 173 -4.77 21.61 5.19
C GLY A 173 -3.25 21.56 4.96
N VAL A 174 -2.57 22.69 5.21
CA VAL A 174 -1.15 22.86 4.84
C VAL A 174 -0.17 22.35 5.89
N ASP A 175 -0.58 22.30 7.16
CA ASP A 175 0.34 22.12 8.29
C ASP A 175 0.78 20.67 8.53
N GLY A 176 0.14 19.71 7.86
CA GLY A 176 0.55 18.31 7.89
C GLY A 176 1.83 18.04 7.09
N TYR A 177 2.18 18.90 6.14
CA TYR A 177 3.33 18.71 5.27
C TYR A 177 4.62 19.20 5.92
N GLY A 178 5.62 18.31 5.99
CA GLY A 178 6.99 18.67 6.33
C GLY A 178 7.80 19.17 5.14
N GLY A 179 8.92 19.81 5.46
CA GLY A 179 10.04 20.02 4.56
C GLY A 179 9.82 20.92 3.33
N ASN A 180 10.64 20.66 2.33
CA ASN A 180 11.00 21.57 1.25
C ASN A 180 9.78 21.93 0.36
N MET A 181 9.59 23.22 0.06
CA MET A 181 8.43 23.68 -0.71
C MET A 181 8.42 23.22 -2.17
N ASP A 182 9.57 22.76 -2.67
CA ASP A 182 9.74 22.23 -4.02
C ASP A 182 9.25 20.79 -4.17
N GLY A 183 8.88 20.12 -3.07
CA GLY A 183 8.39 18.74 -3.08
C GLY A 183 9.49 17.69 -3.31
N VAL A 184 10.76 18.09 -3.33
CA VAL A 184 11.89 17.17 -3.48
C VAL A 184 12.15 16.47 -2.14
N VAL A 185 12.16 15.14 -2.18
CA VAL A 185 12.40 14.29 -1.02
C VAL A 185 13.66 13.47 -1.27
N THR A 186 14.68 13.74 -0.46
CA THR A 186 15.98 13.03 -0.51
C THR A 186 16.21 12.21 0.75
N ARG A 187 15.55 12.56 1.85
CA ARG A 187 15.68 11.94 3.16
C ARG A 187 14.31 11.74 3.79
N ARG A 188 14.27 10.80 4.73
CA ARG A 188 13.07 10.51 5.54
C ARG A 188 12.53 11.74 6.27
N ASP A 189 13.41 12.60 6.78
CA ASP A 189 12.99 13.74 7.61
C ASP A 189 12.36 14.87 6.77
N ASP A 190 12.57 14.87 5.46
CA ASP A 190 12.03 15.88 4.53
C ASP A 190 10.49 15.83 4.46
N VAL A 191 9.86 14.75 4.92
CA VAL A 191 8.39 14.58 4.86
C VAL A 191 7.68 14.75 6.20
N ILE A 192 8.42 15.02 7.28
CA ILE A 192 7.85 15.09 8.64
C ILE A 192 7.48 16.53 8.96
N SER A 193 6.19 16.79 9.20
CA SER A 193 5.76 18.06 9.78
C SER A 193 6.21 18.18 11.22
N THR A 194 6.80 19.33 11.55
CA THR A 194 7.17 19.73 12.92
C THR A 194 6.07 20.49 13.63
N THR A 195 4.98 20.86 12.92
CA THR A 195 3.86 21.61 13.49
C THR A 195 3.09 20.74 14.48
N PRO A 196 2.95 21.18 15.75
CA PRO A 196 2.13 20.51 16.76
C PRO A 196 0.68 20.35 16.30
N ILE A 197 0.01 19.28 16.72
CA ILE A 197 -1.37 18.99 16.26
C ILE A 197 -2.35 20.09 16.66
N GLU A 198 -2.08 20.80 17.75
CA GLU A 198 -2.86 21.93 18.27
C GLU A 198 -2.87 23.12 17.29
N GLU A 199 -1.83 23.25 16.48
CA GLU A 199 -1.62 24.36 15.54
C GLU A 199 -1.99 24.00 14.09
N ARG A 200 -2.19 22.71 13.80
CA ARG A 200 -2.50 22.26 12.42
C ARG A 200 -3.90 22.69 11.98
N LYS A 201 -4.00 23.42 10.88
CA LYS A 201 -5.27 23.87 10.30
C LYS A 201 -5.80 22.87 9.29
N GLY A 202 -7.12 22.89 9.12
CA GLY A 202 -7.83 22.06 8.15
C GLY A 202 -8.75 21.05 8.85
N LEU A 203 -9.82 20.68 8.16
CA LEU A 203 -10.92 19.87 8.68
C LEU A 203 -10.45 18.55 9.29
N LEU A 204 -9.48 17.89 8.66
CA LEU A 204 -8.89 16.66 9.19
C LEU A 204 -8.33 16.86 10.60
N TRP A 205 -7.57 17.94 10.83
CA TRP A 205 -6.91 18.21 12.10
C TRP A 205 -7.87 18.82 13.13
N ASP A 206 -8.85 19.60 12.69
CA ASP A 206 -9.97 20.03 13.55
C ASP A 206 -10.71 18.81 14.12
N PHE A 207 -10.99 17.81 13.27
CA PHE A 207 -11.62 16.58 13.71
C PHE A 207 -10.71 15.73 14.61
N ALA A 208 -9.41 15.65 14.31
CA ALA A 208 -8.44 14.96 15.17
C ALA A 208 -8.41 15.56 16.60
N ARG A 209 -8.40 16.89 16.72
CA ARG A 209 -8.49 17.58 18.03
C ARG A 209 -9.80 17.28 18.74
N PHE A 210 -10.92 17.35 18.04
CA PHE A 210 -12.24 17.01 18.57
C PHE A 210 -12.30 15.59 19.17
N LEU A 211 -11.62 14.62 18.55
CA LEU A 211 -11.52 13.25 19.05
C LEU A 211 -10.58 13.15 20.26
N ILE A 212 -9.43 13.84 20.25
CA ILE A 212 -8.49 13.89 21.38
C ILE A 212 -9.18 14.46 22.64
N GLU A 213 -9.94 15.55 22.50
CA GLU A 213 -10.72 16.14 23.60
C GLU A 213 -11.75 15.18 24.20
N ARG A 214 -12.19 14.18 23.41
CA ARG A 214 -13.11 13.11 23.83
C ARG A 214 -12.42 11.85 24.33
N GLY A 215 -11.09 11.84 24.45
CA GLY A 215 -10.32 10.72 24.98
C GLY A 215 -10.11 9.56 23.99
N TRP A 216 -10.18 9.83 22.68
CA TRP A 216 -9.82 8.85 21.66
C TRP A 216 -8.29 8.68 21.54
N ASN A 217 -7.83 7.47 21.22
CA ASN A 217 -6.40 7.16 21.06
C ASN A 217 -5.96 7.35 19.60
N LEU A 218 -5.30 8.47 19.31
CA LEU A 218 -4.86 8.81 17.96
C LEU A 218 -3.34 8.67 17.80
N ASP A 219 -2.95 8.21 16.61
CA ASP A 219 -1.59 8.19 16.09
C ASP A 219 -1.53 9.03 14.82
N TYR A 220 -1.13 10.28 14.99
CA TYR A 220 -1.02 11.30 13.94
C TYR A 220 0.44 11.63 13.58
N LYS A 221 1.42 11.02 14.29
CA LYS A 221 2.83 11.39 14.16
C LYS A 221 3.41 10.89 12.83
N GLY A 222 3.92 11.83 12.03
CA GLY A 222 4.50 11.56 10.72
C GLY A 222 3.47 11.36 9.60
N TYR A 223 2.20 11.70 9.85
CA TYR A 223 1.18 11.83 8.82
C TYR A 223 0.96 13.30 8.45
N ALA A 224 0.69 13.55 7.18
CA ALA A 224 0.33 14.84 6.62
C ALA A 224 -1.15 14.92 6.20
N THR A 225 -1.72 13.78 5.80
CA THR A 225 -3.02 13.69 5.11
C THR A 225 -3.95 12.64 5.70
N SER A 226 -3.55 12.01 6.81
CA SER A 226 -4.38 11.10 7.57
C SER A 226 -3.99 11.10 9.04
N PHE A 227 -4.75 10.40 9.86
CA PHE A 227 -4.31 9.94 11.18
C PHE A 227 -4.96 8.60 11.48
N ARG A 228 -4.35 7.83 12.38
CA ARG A 228 -4.83 6.51 12.76
C ARG A 228 -5.47 6.52 14.14
N ILE A 229 -6.59 5.83 14.30
CA ILE A 229 -7.28 5.61 15.56
C ILE A 229 -7.02 4.16 16.01
N LYS A 230 -6.66 3.99 17.27
CA LYS A 230 -6.47 2.67 17.89
C LYS A 230 -7.62 2.39 18.86
N PHE A 231 -8.38 1.34 18.60
CA PHE A 231 -9.45 0.89 19.48
C PHE A 231 -8.87 -0.05 20.56
N THR A 232 -8.18 0.55 21.53
CA THR A 232 -7.60 -0.16 22.68
C THR A 232 -8.47 0.00 23.93
N ALA A 233 -8.55 -1.04 24.76
CA ALA A 233 -9.27 -0.99 26.03
C ALA A 233 -8.81 0.21 26.89
N GLY A 234 -9.76 0.95 27.45
CA GLY A 234 -9.50 2.13 28.29
C GLY A 234 -9.52 3.48 27.55
N PHE A 235 -9.71 3.48 26.23
CA PHE A 235 -9.96 4.70 25.45
C PHE A 235 -11.42 4.76 25.00
N ALA A 236 -11.89 5.97 24.70
CA ALA A 236 -13.24 6.17 24.18
C ALA A 236 -13.35 5.74 22.72
N GLY A 237 -14.57 5.41 22.30
CA GLY A 237 -14.89 5.19 20.89
C GLY A 237 -15.05 3.72 20.48
N SER A 238 -15.90 3.50 19.48
CA SER A 238 -15.92 2.29 18.66
C SER A 238 -15.85 2.63 17.17
N PRO A 239 -15.54 1.67 16.28
CA PRO A 239 -15.63 1.91 14.84
C PRO A 239 -17.02 2.39 14.40
N ASP A 240 -18.10 1.93 15.04
CA ASP A 240 -19.46 2.35 14.72
C ASP A 240 -19.72 3.79 15.15
N GLU A 241 -19.33 4.15 16.37
CA GLU A 241 -19.42 5.55 16.86
C GLU A 241 -18.60 6.51 16.00
N LEU A 242 -17.41 6.08 15.53
CA LEU A 242 -16.59 6.89 14.62
C LEU A 242 -17.36 7.20 13.33
N ARG A 243 -18.05 6.21 12.74
CA ARG A 243 -18.83 6.41 11.51
C ARG A 243 -19.99 7.38 11.71
N GLU A 244 -20.61 7.39 12.90
CA GLU A 244 -21.72 8.30 13.20
C GLU A 244 -21.29 9.76 13.33
N ILE A 245 -20.07 10.01 13.84
CA ILE A 245 -19.55 11.36 14.09
C ILE A 245 -18.60 11.86 12.98
N LEU A 246 -18.27 11.03 11.99
CA LEU A 246 -17.34 11.36 10.92
C LEU A 246 -17.91 12.48 10.03
N PRO A 247 -17.20 13.62 9.86
CA PRO A 247 -17.60 14.66 8.92
C PRO A 247 -17.75 14.11 7.50
N SER A 248 -18.72 14.63 6.74
CA SER A 248 -19.10 14.10 5.42
C SER A 248 -18.03 14.27 4.33
N GLU A 249 -17.07 15.16 4.57
CA GLU A 249 -15.90 15.51 3.78
C GLU A 249 -14.67 14.68 4.16
N LEU A 250 -14.75 13.89 5.24
CA LEU A 250 -13.74 12.91 5.61
C LEU A 250 -14.21 11.51 5.22
N SER A 251 -13.29 10.58 5.23
CA SER A 251 -13.50 9.15 4.99
C SER A 251 -12.64 8.36 5.94
N CYS A 252 -13.01 7.09 6.12
CA CYS A 252 -12.29 6.20 7.02
C CYS A 252 -12.23 4.80 6.44
N SER A 253 -11.07 4.16 6.56
CA SER A 253 -10.89 2.74 6.30
C SER A 253 -10.50 2.02 7.60
N VAL A 254 -10.96 0.78 7.76
CA VAL A 254 -10.63 -0.06 8.91
C VAL A 254 -9.66 -1.14 8.45
N ASN A 255 -8.56 -1.31 9.17
CA ASN A 255 -7.59 -2.37 8.92
C ASN A 255 -7.00 -2.83 10.27
N LEU A 256 -6.99 -4.15 10.52
CA LEU A 256 -6.40 -4.78 11.71
C LEU A 256 -6.84 -4.14 13.05
N GLY A 257 -8.13 -3.81 13.17
CA GLY A 257 -8.69 -3.19 14.38
C GLY A 257 -8.24 -1.74 14.61
N MET A 258 -7.73 -1.08 13.57
CA MET A 258 -7.41 0.35 13.55
C MET A 258 -8.21 1.04 12.45
N SER A 259 -8.48 2.33 12.64
CA SER A 259 -9.18 3.16 11.66
C SER A 259 -8.25 4.27 11.17
N ASP A 260 -8.01 4.34 9.86
CA ASP A 260 -7.35 5.49 9.25
C ASP A 260 -8.40 6.49 8.82
N VAL A 261 -8.29 7.74 9.28
CA VAL A 261 -9.17 8.85 8.89
C VAL A 261 -8.40 9.77 7.95
N TYR A 262 -9.01 10.13 6.82
CA TYR A 262 -8.40 10.92 5.75
C TYR A 262 -9.45 11.77 5.02
N PRO A 263 -9.06 12.79 4.24
CA PRO A 263 -9.99 13.54 3.40
C PRO A 263 -10.72 12.65 2.40
N LYS A 264 -12.00 12.87 2.16
CA LYS A 264 -12.80 12.12 1.18
C LYS A 264 -12.31 12.24 -0.27
N SER A 265 -11.53 13.27 -0.57
CA SER A 265 -10.82 13.42 -1.84
C SER A 265 -9.61 12.48 -1.97
N SER A 266 -9.17 11.85 -0.87
CA SER A 266 -8.11 10.85 -0.82
C SER A 266 -8.69 9.43 -0.82
N GLY A 267 -7.92 8.43 -0.40
CA GLY A 267 -8.25 7.01 -0.50
C GLY A 267 -7.58 6.34 -1.70
N LYS A 268 -7.32 5.02 -1.57
CA LYS A 268 -6.61 4.24 -2.59
C LYS A 268 -7.28 4.36 -3.96
N ALA A 269 -8.61 4.20 -4.02
CA ALA A 269 -9.39 4.31 -5.25
C ALA A 269 -9.28 5.70 -5.92
N LYS A 270 -9.37 6.79 -5.14
CA LYS A 270 -9.28 8.17 -5.66
C LYS A 270 -7.89 8.51 -6.17
N CYS A 271 -6.86 8.07 -5.47
CA CYS A 271 -5.48 8.19 -5.94
C CYS A 271 -5.27 7.42 -7.24
N CYS A 272 -5.78 6.18 -7.34
CA CYS A 272 -5.73 5.40 -8.57
C CYS A 272 -6.44 6.11 -9.73
N GLU A 273 -7.63 6.68 -9.49
CA GLU A 273 -8.39 7.43 -10.52
C GLU A 273 -7.62 8.65 -11.04
N TYR A 274 -6.94 9.36 -10.15
CA TYR A 274 -6.07 10.48 -10.51
C TYR A 274 -4.88 10.01 -11.36
N LEU A 275 -4.17 8.97 -10.89
CA LEU A 275 -2.99 8.44 -11.56
C LEU A 275 -3.30 7.75 -12.89
N SER A 276 -4.46 7.11 -13.03
CA SER A 276 -4.86 6.51 -14.30
C SER A 276 -4.96 7.59 -15.40
N LYS A 277 -5.57 8.74 -15.08
CA LYS A 277 -5.64 9.89 -16.00
C LYS A 277 -4.24 10.46 -16.26
N ARG A 278 -3.40 10.56 -15.23
CA ARG A 278 -2.02 11.05 -15.34
C ARG A 278 -1.14 10.19 -16.26
N PHE A 279 -1.42 8.89 -16.32
CA PHE A 279 -0.75 7.90 -17.17
C PHE A 279 -1.52 7.56 -18.45
N ASP A 280 -2.42 8.45 -18.89
CA ASP A 280 -3.15 8.35 -20.15
C ASP A 280 -3.99 7.07 -20.30
N ALA A 281 -4.46 6.49 -19.19
CA ALA A 281 -5.48 5.45 -19.19
C ALA A 281 -6.87 6.05 -19.35
N LYS A 282 -7.71 5.46 -20.20
CA LYS A 282 -9.08 5.93 -20.48
C LYS A 282 -9.95 5.90 -19.23
N SER A 283 -9.89 4.79 -18.50
CA SER A 283 -10.58 4.61 -17.22
C SER A 283 -9.90 3.48 -16.43
N LEU A 284 -10.12 3.47 -15.11
CA LEU A 284 -9.67 2.37 -14.25
C LEU A 284 -10.25 1.02 -14.70
N PHE A 285 -11.53 1.00 -15.06
CA PHE A 285 -12.23 -0.23 -15.42
C PHE A 285 -11.77 -0.82 -16.75
N GLU A 286 -11.36 -0.01 -17.72
CA GLU A 286 -11.01 -0.51 -19.05
C GLU A 286 -9.52 -0.85 -19.20
N GLU A 287 -8.63 -0.05 -18.60
CA GLU A 287 -7.19 -0.09 -18.89
C GLU A 287 -6.32 -0.25 -17.64
N CYS A 288 -6.91 -0.57 -16.48
CA CYS A 288 -6.16 -0.78 -15.24
C CYS A 288 -6.57 -2.08 -14.54
N VAL A 289 -5.59 -2.70 -13.87
CA VAL A 289 -5.81 -3.82 -12.95
C VAL A 289 -5.15 -3.50 -11.62
N CYS A 290 -5.52 -4.24 -10.57
CA CYS A 290 -4.82 -4.12 -9.30
C CYS A 290 -4.44 -5.45 -8.66
N ILE A 291 -3.50 -5.38 -7.74
CA ILE A 291 -3.09 -6.46 -6.83
C ILE A 291 -3.33 -5.99 -5.38
N CYS A 292 -4.06 -6.77 -4.58
CA CYS A 292 -4.48 -6.39 -3.22
C CYS A 292 -4.91 -7.60 -2.37
N ASP A 293 -5.09 -7.43 -1.05
CA ASP A 293 -5.46 -8.53 -0.15
C ASP A 293 -6.56 -8.26 0.89
N ASP A 294 -6.78 -7.01 1.32
CA ASP A 294 -7.60 -6.69 2.52
C ASP A 294 -8.77 -5.70 2.26
N ASP A 295 -9.61 -5.47 3.27
CA ASP A 295 -10.82 -4.65 3.25
C ASP A 295 -10.59 -3.22 2.74
N ASN A 296 -9.46 -2.61 3.10
CA ASN A 296 -9.15 -1.23 2.70
C ASN A 296 -8.83 -1.09 1.20
N ASP A 297 -8.75 -2.19 0.45
CA ASP A 297 -8.53 -2.23 -0.99
C ASP A 297 -9.80 -2.45 -1.81
N ILE A 298 -10.93 -2.80 -1.19
CA ILE A 298 -12.16 -3.17 -1.92
C ILE A 298 -12.60 -2.09 -2.91
N GLU A 299 -12.55 -0.81 -2.52
CA GLU A 299 -12.91 0.29 -3.41
C GLU A 299 -11.95 0.39 -4.61
N MET A 300 -10.65 0.17 -4.41
CA MET A 300 -9.66 0.16 -5.49
C MET A 300 -9.89 -1.05 -6.42
N ALA A 301 -10.14 -2.22 -5.82
CA ALA A 301 -10.38 -3.46 -6.53
C ALA A 301 -11.61 -3.40 -7.43
N LEU A 302 -12.73 -2.87 -6.92
CA LEU A 302 -13.96 -2.72 -7.68
C LEU A 302 -13.89 -1.60 -8.74
N ALA A 303 -12.99 -0.62 -8.58
CA ALA A 303 -12.81 0.46 -9.54
C ALA A 303 -11.94 0.05 -10.75
N CYS A 304 -10.94 -0.81 -10.54
CA CYS A 304 -10.10 -1.35 -11.61
C CYS A 304 -10.87 -2.38 -12.45
N GLY A 305 -10.40 -2.69 -13.65
CA GLY A 305 -11.06 -3.64 -14.55
C GLY A 305 -11.00 -5.10 -14.08
N HIS A 306 -9.98 -5.44 -13.29
CA HIS A 306 -9.81 -6.74 -12.66
C HIS A 306 -8.90 -6.61 -11.43
N ALA A 307 -9.13 -7.43 -10.42
CA ALA A 307 -8.31 -7.49 -9.21
C ALA A 307 -7.69 -8.88 -9.03
N TYR A 308 -6.40 -8.93 -8.69
CA TYR A 308 -5.67 -10.15 -8.41
C TYR A 308 -5.31 -10.19 -6.93
N LEU A 309 -5.57 -11.30 -6.27
CA LEU A 309 -5.45 -11.43 -4.82
C LEU A 309 -4.41 -12.50 -4.47
N PRO A 310 -3.21 -12.11 -4.04
CA PRO A 310 -2.23 -13.03 -3.45
C PRO A 310 -2.79 -13.77 -2.24
N SER A 311 -3.72 -13.15 -1.51
CA SER A 311 -4.41 -13.71 -0.34
C SER A 311 -5.76 -13.00 -0.17
N VAL A 312 -6.64 -13.60 0.64
CA VAL A 312 -7.91 -12.97 1.03
C VAL A 312 -7.93 -12.92 2.55
N THR A 313 -7.65 -11.74 3.13
CA THR A 313 -7.34 -11.61 4.56
C THR A 313 -8.55 -11.22 5.42
N SER A 314 -9.70 -10.96 4.80
CA SER A 314 -10.90 -10.48 5.48
C SER A 314 -12.21 -11.12 4.98
N GLU A 315 -13.21 -11.19 5.86
CA GLU A 315 -14.55 -11.71 5.52
C GLU A 315 -15.23 -10.85 4.45
N SER A 316 -15.02 -9.53 4.48
CA SER A 316 -15.67 -8.64 3.53
C SER A 316 -15.04 -8.72 2.14
N MET A 317 -13.72 -8.97 2.04
CA MET A 317 -13.09 -9.32 0.77
C MET A 317 -13.57 -10.67 0.24
N VAL A 318 -13.71 -11.70 1.09
CA VAL A 318 -14.32 -13.00 0.70
C VAL A 318 -15.71 -12.79 0.11
N LEU A 319 -16.57 -12.04 0.80
CA LEU A 319 -17.93 -11.75 0.33
C LEU A 319 -17.93 -10.98 -0.99
N THR A 320 -17.00 -10.04 -1.15
CA THR A 320 -16.85 -9.23 -2.37
C THR A 320 -16.44 -10.10 -3.57
N VAL A 321 -15.48 -11.01 -3.39
CA VAL A 321 -15.06 -11.99 -4.42
C VAL A 321 -16.23 -12.90 -4.78
N GLN A 322 -16.98 -13.42 -3.80
CA GLN A 322 -18.14 -14.27 -4.03
C GLN A 322 -19.26 -13.56 -4.80
N THR A 323 -19.42 -12.25 -4.56
CA THR A 323 -20.45 -11.44 -5.22
C THR A 323 -20.06 -11.06 -6.66
N ASN A 324 -18.76 -11.02 -6.96
CA ASN A 324 -18.23 -10.57 -8.25
C ASN A 324 -17.16 -11.53 -8.81
N PRO A 325 -17.43 -12.84 -8.94
CA PRO A 325 -16.39 -13.84 -9.18
C PRO A 325 -15.60 -13.61 -10.48
N ASP A 326 -16.21 -13.01 -11.50
CA ASP A 326 -15.56 -12.74 -12.79
C ASP A 326 -14.59 -11.54 -12.75
N HIS A 327 -14.60 -10.76 -11.66
CA HIS A 327 -13.81 -9.55 -11.45
C HIS A 327 -12.51 -9.80 -10.68
N PHE A 328 -12.39 -10.99 -10.07
CA PHE A 328 -11.34 -11.32 -9.12
C PHE A 328 -10.61 -12.61 -9.50
N THR A 329 -9.28 -12.60 -9.43
CA THR A 329 -8.44 -13.80 -9.52
C THR A 329 -7.73 -14.01 -8.19
N VAL A 330 -8.09 -15.05 -7.44
CA VAL A 330 -7.41 -15.41 -6.19
C VAL A 330 -6.27 -16.37 -6.51
N ALA A 331 -5.04 -15.95 -6.25
CA ALA A 331 -3.83 -16.73 -6.52
C ALA A 331 -3.47 -17.71 -5.40
N CYS A 332 -3.92 -17.44 -4.15
CA CYS A 332 -3.70 -18.36 -3.04
C CYS A 332 -4.53 -19.64 -3.22
N HIS A 333 -3.84 -20.78 -3.20
CA HIS A 333 -4.46 -22.11 -3.19
C HIS A 333 -3.53 -23.11 -2.49
N ASP A 334 -3.96 -24.37 -2.38
CA ASP A 334 -3.21 -25.45 -1.73
C ASP A 334 -1.71 -25.42 -2.15
N GLY A 335 -0.83 -25.16 -1.17
CA GLY A 335 0.62 -25.09 -1.35
C GLY A 335 1.21 -23.78 -1.88
N VAL A 336 0.40 -22.74 -2.16
CA VAL A 336 0.87 -21.44 -2.67
C VAL A 336 0.35 -20.31 -1.77
N SER A 337 1.25 -19.68 -1.02
CA SER A 337 0.94 -18.60 -0.06
C SER A 337 2.09 -17.59 0.03
N GLY A 338 1.85 -16.48 0.73
CA GLY A 338 2.87 -15.46 0.95
C GLY A 338 3.44 -14.92 -0.37
N THR A 339 4.76 -14.85 -0.47
CA THR A 339 5.47 -14.35 -1.66
C THR A 339 5.18 -15.16 -2.92
N ASP A 340 5.01 -16.48 -2.81
CA ASP A 340 4.75 -17.34 -3.97
C ASP A 340 3.37 -17.04 -4.58
N ALA A 341 2.39 -16.70 -3.74
CA ALA A 341 1.06 -16.29 -4.21
C ALA A 341 1.09 -14.91 -4.88
N THR A 342 1.93 -13.99 -4.40
CA THR A 342 2.20 -12.72 -5.09
C THR A 342 2.82 -12.96 -6.47
N ASP A 343 3.81 -13.85 -6.55
CA ASP A 343 4.47 -14.20 -7.80
C ASP A 343 3.49 -14.84 -8.79
N ALA A 344 2.61 -15.73 -8.31
CA ALA A 344 1.54 -16.32 -9.10
C ALA A 344 0.54 -15.26 -9.62
N ALA A 345 0.13 -14.31 -8.78
CA ALA A 345 -0.75 -13.21 -9.18
C ALA A 345 -0.10 -12.33 -10.28
N LEU A 346 1.18 -12.00 -10.14
CA LEU A 346 1.93 -11.22 -11.14
C LEU A 346 2.11 -11.99 -12.46
N ARG A 347 2.36 -13.30 -12.43
CA ARG A 347 2.39 -14.14 -13.63
C ARG A 347 1.04 -14.17 -14.33
N ALA A 348 -0.06 -14.29 -13.59
CA ALA A 348 -1.40 -14.26 -14.16
C ALA A 348 -1.71 -12.93 -14.89
N ILE A 349 -1.16 -11.81 -14.40
CA ILE A 349 -1.24 -10.52 -15.10
C ILE A 349 -0.39 -10.53 -16.37
N LEU A 350 0.85 -11.06 -16.31
CA LEU A 350 1.74 -11.16 -17.48
C LEU A 350 1.11 -11.97 -18.62
N GLU A 351 0.35 -13.02 -18.31
CA GLU A 351 -0.37 -13.85 -19.28
C GLU A 351 -1.50 -13.12 -20.02
N GLN A 352 -1.90 -11.92 -19.56
CA GLN A 352 -2.89 -11.08 -20.24
C GLN A 352 -2.31 -10.25 -21.40
N PHE A 353 -0.98 -10.26 -21.61
CA PHE A 353 -0.28 -9.57 -22.70
C PHE A 353 0.38 -10.54 -23.67
#